data_AF-A0A101IFF3-F1
#
_entry.id   AF-A0A101IFF3-F1
#
_cell.length_a   1.000
_cell.length_b   1.000
_cell.length_c   1.000
_cell.angle_alpha   90.00
_cell.angle_beta   90.00
_cell.angle_gamma   90.00
#
_symmetry.space_group_name_H-M   'P 1'
#
loop_
_entity.id
_entity.type
_entity.pdbx_description
1 polymer ?
#
loop_
_entity_poly.entity_id
_entity_poly.type
_entity_poly.pdbx_seq_one_letter_code
_entity_poly.pdbx_strand_id
1 'polypeptide(L)'
;MTMSQNSPITEPEDVPADLLTGRERDQLLANLHRTLVWVGVQDPDKLEIDPDLLREEMEKDLIKPGDLPPEVHPSKGVVDLRHLIWRLIHEKDLSEKEETEIKELIRVLKARESRDEERLKEERLTREEAHQLFEETAAVIRTLMDLREILERKEHKTDLGKEAVKKKMGDVKRWNAFVDEMEGKR
;
A
#
# COMPACT_ATOMS: atom_id res chain seq x y z
N MET A 1 -25.28 -2.36 67.03
CA MET A 1 -24.47 -3.40 66.34
C MET A 1 -25.19 -3.75 65.07
N THR A 2 -24.83 -3.14 63.94
CA THR A 2 -25.53 -3.28 62.67
C THR A 2 -24.57 -3.81 61.60
N MET A 3 -24.80 -5.07 61.25
CA MET A 3 -24.68 -5.71 59.94
C MET A 3 -23.48 -5.31 59.05
N SER A 4 -22.46 -6.17 59.06
CA SER A 4 -21.50 -6.31 57.98
C SER A 4 -22.22 -6.85 56.73
N GLN A 5 -22.33 -6.03 55.70
CA GLN A 5 -22.73 -6.45 54.36
C GLN A 5 -21.46 -6.56 53.53
N ASN A 6 -20.90 -7.77 53.48
CA ASN A 6 -19.94 -8.13 52.44
C ASN A 6 -20.73 -8.22 51.13
N SER A 7 -20.55 -7.23 50.26
CA SER A 7 -20.95 -7.37 48.85
C SER A 7 -20.18 -8.53 48.23
N PRO A 8 -20.82 -9.38 47.39
CA PRO A 8 -20.09 -10.40 46.67
C PRO A 8 -19.15 -9.70 45.69
N ILE A 9 -17.87 -10.03 45.80
CA ILE A 9 -16.87 -9.76 44.76
C ILE A 9 -17.36 -10.54 43.55
N THR A 10 -17.88 -9.84 42.55
CA THR A 10 -18.16 -10.42 41.23
C THR A 10 -16.82 -10.92 40.71
N GLU A 11 -16.64 -12.24 40.71
CA GLU A 11 -15.52 -12.91 40.05
C GLU A 11 -15.46 -12.42 38.59
N PRO A 12 -14.27 -12.12 38.05
CA PRO A 12 -14.18 -11.63 36.69
C PRO A 12 -14.68 -12.73 35.75
N GLU A 13 -15.62 -12.35 34.87
CA GLU A 13 -16.07 -13.17 33.76
C GLU A 13 -14.88 -13.89 33.13
N ASP A 14 -15.00 -15.21 33.01
CA ASP A 14 -14.02 -16.17 32.49
C ASP A 14 -13.43 -15.66 31.16
N VAL A 15 -12.38 -14.84 31.25
CA VAL A 15 -11.72 -14.24 30.09
C VAL A 15 -11.03 -15.40 29.39
N PRO A 16 -11.44 -15.79 28.16
CA PRO A 16 -10.86 -16.94 27.49
C PRO A 16 -9.34 -16.80 27.48
N ALA A 17 -8.63 -17.83 27.96
CA ALA A 17 -7.18 -17.82 28.11
C ALA A 17 -6.44 -17.49 26.79
N ASP A 18 -7.12 -17.64 25.65
CA ASP A 18 -6.61 -17.40 24.31
C ASP A 18 -6.81 -15.98 23.78
N LEU A 19 -7.40 -15.06 24.55
CA LEU A 19 -7.52 -13.67 24.13
C LEU A 19 -6.17 -12.96 24.10
N LEU A 20 -6.02 -12.10 23.09
CA LEU A 20 -4.86 -11.21 22.93
C LEU A 20 -4.82 -10.22 24.11
N THR A 21 -3.73 -10.28 24.88
CA THR A 21 -3.50 -9.33 25.97
C THR A 21 -3.08 -7.96 25.44
N GLY A 22 -3.27 -6.90 26.23
CA GLY A 22 -2.84 -5.55 25.84
C GLY A 22 -1.34 -5.46 25.52
N ARG A 23 -0.49 -6.19 26.26
CA ARG A 23 0.95 -6.23 26.00
C ARG A 23 1.29 -6.91 24.68
N GLU A 24 0.62 -8.02 24.35
CA GLU A 24 0.80 -8.69 23.06
C GLU A 24 0.33 -7.82 21.91
N ARG A 25 -0.79 -7.10 22.11
CA ARG A 25 -1.32 -6.12 21.15
C ARG A 25 -0.34 -5.00 20.87
N ASP A 26 0.18 -4.35 21.91
CA ASP A 26 1.19 -3.28 21.78
C ASP A 26 2.44 -3.79 21.06
N GLN A 27 2.84 -5.04 21.33
CA GLN A 27 3.98 -5.66 20.67
C GLN A 27 3.73 -5.90 19.17
N LEU A 28 2.54 -6.38 18.79
CA LEU A 28 2.17 -6.58 17.38
C LEU A 28 2.12 -5.25 16.63
N LEU A 29 1.47 -4.23 17.20
CA LEU A 29 1.40 -2.88 16.61
C LEU A 29 2.80 -2.26 16.44
N ALA A 30 3.66 -2.35 17.47
CA ALA A 30 5.02 -1.87 17.39
C ALA A 30 5.85 -2.63 16.33
N ASN A 31 5.57 -3.92 16.13
CA ASN A 31 6.22 -4.71 15.11
C ASN A 31 5.79 -4.29 13.70
N LEU A 32 4.51 -3.97 13.47
CA LEU A 32 4.07 -3.46 12.16
C LEU A 32 4.89 -2.22 11.76
N HIS A 33 5.20 -1.30 12.68
CA HIS A 33 5.92 -0.08 12.31
C HIS A 33 7.46 -0.20 12.29
N ARG A 34 8.01 -1.39 12.55
CA ARG A 34 9.47 -1.57 12.61
C ARG A 34 10.06 -1.79 11.21
N THR A 35 11.13 -1.05 10.91
CA THR A 35 11.77 -0.89 9.58
C THR A 35 12.22 -2.19 8.86
N LEU A 36 12.10 -3.38 9.45
CA LEU A 36 12.58 -4.64 8.86
C LEU A 36 11.68 -5.85 9.15
N VAL A 37 10.49 -5.67 9.70
CA VAL A 37 9.59 -6.80 10.04
C VAL A 37 9.10 -7.54 8.79
N TRP A 38 9.13 -6.87 7.65
CA TRP A 38 8.69 -7.38 6.35
C TRP A 38 9.79 -8.15 5.60
N VAL A 39 11.02 -8.20 6.14
CA VAL A 39 12.12 -8.92 5.50
C VAL A 39 11.84 -10.41 5.57
N GLY A 40 11.46 -10.98 4.43
CA GLY A 40 11.08 -12.38 4.28
C GLY A 40 9.59 -12.59 4.00
N VAL A 41 8.74 -11.58 4.26
CA VAL A 41 7.33 -11.60 3.87
C VAL A 41 7.25 -11.61 2.35
N GLN A 42 6.62 -12.65 1.80
CA GLN A 42 6.39 -12.76 0.36
C GLN A 42 5.10 -12.01 0.00
N ASP A 43 5.08 -11.39 -1.17
CA ASP A 43 3.82 -10.91 -1.72
C ASP A 43 2.86 -12.10 -1.88
N PRO A 44 1.64 -11.98 -1.34
CA PRO A 44 0.67 -13.04 -1.46
C PRO A 44 0.27 -13.19 -2.93
N ASP A 45 -0.08 -14.41 -3.32
CA ASP A 45 -0.62 -14.66 -4.66
C ASP A 45 -1.87 -13.82 -4.91
N LYS A 46 -2.76 -13.77 -3.92
CA LYS A 46 -3.99 -13.00 -3.93
C LYS A 46 -4.14 -12.28 -2.62
N LEU A 47 -4.60 -11.04 -2.69
CA LEU A 47 -5.01 -10.27 -1.53
C LEU A 47 -6.52 -10.12 -1.54
N GLU A 48 -7.14 -10.51 -0.43
CA GLU A 48 -8.54 -10.23 -0.17
C GLU A 48 -8.67 -8.82 0.41
N ILE A 49 -9.49 -8.01 -0.26
CA ILE A 49 -9.87 -6.67 0.18
C ILE A 49 -11.37 -6.73 0.45
N ASP A 50 -11.77 -6.30 1.65
CA ASP A 50 -13.17 -6.19 2.02
C ASP A 50 -13.92 -5.39 0.93
N PRO A 51 -14.93 -5.98 0.27
CA PRO A 51 -15.70 -5.32 -0.78
C PRO A 51 -16.36 -4.02 -0.32
N ASP A 52 -16.74 -3.93 0.96
CA ASP A 52 -17.38 -2.74 1.51
C ASP A 52 -16.35 -1.63 1.73
N LEU A 53 -15.16 -1.97 2.24
CA LEU A 53 -14.03 -1.03 2.31
C LEU A 53 -13.65 -0.52 0.91
N LEU A 54 -13.57 -1.43 -0.05
CA LEU A 54 -13.22 -1.08 -1.42
C LEU A 54 -14.28 -0.15 -2.03
N ARG A 55 -15.56 -0.44 -1.81
CA ARG A 55 -16.66 0.42 -2.25
C ARG A 55 -16.59 1.80 -1.59
N GLU A 56 -16.39 1.86 -0.27
CA GLU A 56 -16.32 3.09 0.49
C GLU A 56 -15.18 3.99 0.00
N GLU A 57 -13.97 3.45 -0.15
CA GLU A 57 -12.83 4.23 -0.64
C GLU A 57 -12.99 4.65 -2.10
N MET A 58 -13.60 3.79 -2.93
CA MET A 58 -13.96 4.16 -4.30
C MET A 58 -14.98 5.30 -4.35
N GLU A 59 -15.98 5.31 -3.47
CA GLU A 59 -16.98 6.37 -3.39
C GLU A 59 -16.39 7.69 -2.86
N LYS A 60 -15.52 7.59 -1.84
CA LYS A 60 -14.86 8.72 -1.18
C LYS A 60 -13.92 9.49 -2.11
N ASP A 61 -13.11 8.78 -2.87
CA ASP A 61 -12.12 9.37 -3.78
C ASP A 61 -12.62 9.43 -5.24
N LEU A 62 -13.89 9.08 -5.48
CA LEU A 62 -14.53 9.03 -6.81
C LEU A 62 -13.79 8.13 -7.81
N ILE A 63 -13.14 7.08 -7.32
CA ILE A 63 -12.38 6.10 -8.10
C ILE A 63 -13.38 5.20 -8.85
N LYS A 64 -13.28 5.14 -10.17
CA LYS A 64 -14.10 4.21 -10.97
C LYS A 64 -13.39 2.87 -11.07
N PRO A 65 -14.12 1.76 -11.32
CA PRO A 65 -13.50 0.46 -11.57
C PRO A 65 -12.47 0.46 -12.72
N GLY A 66 -12.60 1.37 -13.69
CA GLY A 66 -11.66 1.53 -14.81
C GLY A 66 -10.42 2.36 -14.49
N ASP A 67 -10.35 2.95 -13.29
CA ASP A 67 -9.21 3.69 -12.75
C ASP A 67 -8.34 2.78 -11.85
N LEU A 68 -8.63 1.48 -11.78
CA LEU A 68 -7.84 0.48 -11.08
C LEU A 68 -7.14 -0.46 -12.09
N PRO A 69 -5.99 -1.06 -11.72
CA PRO A 69 -5.32 -2.03 -12.56
C PRO A 69 -6.22 -3.24 -12.88
N PRO A 70 -6.03 -3.90 -14.03
CA PRO A 70 -6.87 -5.02 -14.45
C PRO A 70 -6.80 -6.24 -13.51
N GLU A 71 -5.76 -6.35 -12.69
CA GLU A 71 -5.59 -7.36 -11.65
C GLU A 71 -6.45 -7.14 -10.41
N VAL A 72 -7.06 -5.95 -10.28
CA VAL A 72 -8.01 -5.65 -9.22
C VAL A 72 -9.39 -6.09 -9.67
N HIS A 73 -10.07 -6.87 -8.83
CA HIS A 73 -11.41 -7.38 -9.09
C HIS A 73 -12.39 -6.86 -8.03
N PRO A 74 -12.91 -5.63 -8.17
CA PRO A 74 -13.73 -5.02 -7.12
C PRO A 74 -14.99 -5.79 -6.78
N SER A 75 -15.63 -6.41 -7.77
CA SER A 75 -16.82 -7.24 -7.57
C SER A 75 -16.55 -8.51 -6.75
N LYS A 76 -15.29 -8.95 -6.68
CA LYS A 76 -14.87 -10.13 -5.93
C LYS A 76 -14.15 -9.79 -4.63
N GLY A 77 -13.76 -8.52 -4.42
CA GLY A 77 -12.90 -8.13 -3.30
C GLY A 77 -11.53 -8.79 -3.34
N VAL A 78 -10.96 -9.01 -4.54
CA VAL A 78 -9.68 -9.72 -4.70
C VAL A 78 -8.74 -8.93 -5.60
N VAL A 79 -7.45 -8.93 -5.26
CA VAL A 79 -6.36 -8.42 -6.09
C VAL A 79 -5.36 -9.54 -6.38
N ASP A 80 -5.03 -9.75 -7.65
CA ASP A 80 -3.96 -10.67 -8.08
C ASP A 80 -2.59 -9.96 -8.00
N LEU A 81 -2.07 -9.87 -6.77
CA LEU A 81 -0.89 -9.05 -6.47
C LEU A 81 0.38 -9.60 -7.09
N ARG A 82 0.62 -10.91 -7.01
CA ARG A 82 1.85 -11.48 -7.59
C ARG A 82 1.92 -11.23 -9.09
N HIS A 83 0.81 -11.39 -9.80
CA HIS A 83 0.76 -11.09 -11.23
C HIS A 83 0.99 -9.59 -11.48
N LEU A 84 0.32 -8.70 -10.75
CA LEU A 84 0.51 -7.26 -10.87
C LEU A 84 1.98 -6.87 -10.67
N ILE A 85 2.58 -7.26 -9.54
CA ILE A 85 3.97 -6.94 -9.21
C ILE A 85 4.92 -7.50 -10.26
N TRP A 86 4.74 -8.76 -10.69
CA TRP A 86 5.56 -9.35 -11.75
C TRP A 86 5.47 -8.55 -13.04
N ARG A 87 4.26 -8.19 -13.49
CA ARG A 87 4.05 -7.39 -14.71
C ARG A 87 4.76 -6.04 -14.59
N LEU A 88 4.55 -5.33 -13.49
CA LEU A 88 5.12 -4.00 -13.28
C LEU A 88 6.66 -4.00 -13.21
N ILE A 89 7.27 -5.06 -12.67
CA ILE A 89 8.74 -5.21 -12.63
C ILE A 89 9.31 -5.45 -14.04
N HIS A 90 8.62 -6.24 -14.87
CA HIS A 90 9.12 -6.64 -16.20
C HIS A 90 8.75 -5.64 -17.31
N GLU A 91 7.72 -4.82 -17.10
CA GLU A 91 7.28 -3.83 -18.07
C GLU A 91 8.30 -2.69 -18.18
N LYS A 92 8.73 -2.36 -19.40
CA LYS A 92 9.83 -1.41 -19.62
C LYS A 92 9.42 0.03 -19.36
N ASP A 93 8.18 0.38 -19.66
CA ASP A 93 7.60 1.71 -19.52
C ASP A 93 6.14 1.57 -19.08
N LEU A 94 5.72 2.33 -18.06
CA LEU A 94 4.32 2.43 -17.64
C LEU A 94 3.71 3.64 -18.34
N SER A 95 2.49 3.51 -18.84
CA SER A 95 1.74 4.66 -19.33
C SER A 95 1.29 5.57 -18.18
N GLU A 96 1.02 6.85 -18.46
CA GLU A 96 0.46 7.79 -17.48
C GLU A 96 -0.87 7.28 -16.87
N LYS A 97 -1.63 6.51 -17.66
CA LYS A 97 -2.86 5.85 -17.20
C LYS A 97 -2.54 4.78 -16.16
N GLU A 98 -1.60 3.89 -16.45
CA GLU A 98 -1.19 2.83 -15.53
C GLU A 98 -0.55 3.41 -14.25
N GLU A 99 0.22 4.48 -14.36
CA GLU A 99 0.74 5.17 -13.16
C GLU A 99 -0.38 5.70 -12.26
N THR A 100 -1.42 6.27 -12.87
CA THR A 100 -2.62 6.72 -12.15
C THR A 100 -3.33 5.53 -11.50
N GLU A 101 -3.53 4.44 -12.24
CA GLU A 101 -4.18 3.23 -11.73
C GLU A 101 -3.44 2.63 -10.52
N ILE A 102 -2.11 2.55 -10.58
CA ILE A 102 -1.28 2.06 -9.47
C ILE A 102 -1.38 3.01 -8.27
N LYS A 103 -1.42 4.33 -8.49
CA LYS A 103 -1.59 5.32 -7.41
C LYS A 103 -2.95 5.16 -6.72
N GLU A 104 -4.02 4.90 -7.47
CA GLU A 104 -5.34 4.65 -6.89
C GLU A 104 -5.36 3.33 -6.11
N LEU A 105 -4.72 2.27 -6.61
CA LEU A 105 -4.55 1.03 -5.84
C LEU A 105 -3.76 1.25 -4.54
N ILE A 106 -2.69 2.06 -4.56
CA ILE A 106 -1.94 2.41 -3.34
C ILE A 106 -2.85 3.09 -2.31
N ARG A 107 -3.80 3.94 -2.73
CA ARG A 107 -4.75 4.57 -1.79
C ARG A 107 -5.65 3.53 -1.13
N VAL A 108 -6.23 2.63 -1.92
CA VAL A 108 -7.08 1.54 -1.42
C VAL A 108 -6.31 0.66 -0.44
N LEU A 109 -5.08 0.27 -0.76
CA LEU A 109 -4.26 -0.57 0.11
C LEU A 109 -3.87 0.13 1.41
N LYS A 110 -3.64 1.44 1.39
CA LYS A 110 -3.40 2.23 2.63
C LYS A 110 -4.64 2.32 3.52
N ALA A 111 -5.83 2.41 2.93
CA ALA A 111 -7.06 2.37 3.71
C ALA A 111 -7.24 1.00 4.38
N ARG A 112 -6.90 -0.09 3.67
CA ARG A 112 -6.86 -1.44 4.26
C ARG A 112 -5.86 -1.54 5.39
N GLU A 113 -4.61 -1.10 5.19
CA GLU A 113 -3.58 -1.04 6.24
C GLU A 113 -4.10 -0.30 7.49
N SER A 114 -4.68 0.88 7.31
CA SER A 114 -5.19 1.70 8.42
C SER A 114 -6.32 1.01 9.17
N ARG A 115 -7.24 0.35 8.45
CA ARG A 115 -8.35 -0.38 9.05
C ARG A 115 -7.87 -1.64 9.79
N ASP A 116 -6.95 -2.40 9.22
CA ASP A 116 -6.41 -3.59 9.87
C ASP A 116 -5.63 -3.23 11.14
N GLU A 117 -4.88 -2.12 11.13
CA GLU A 117 -4.26 -1.57 12.34
C GLU A 117 -5.29 -1.16 13.40
N GLU A 118 -6.38 -0.48 13.01
CA GLU A 118 -7.46 -0.09 13.93
C GLU A 118 -8.16 -1.31 14.52
N ARG A 119 -8.40 -2.35 13.71
CA ARG A 119 -8.96 -3.62 14.18
C ARG A 119 -8.04 -4.31 15.17
N LEU A 120 -6.74 -4.40 14.87
CA LEU A 120 -5.75 -4.95 15.79
C LEU A 120 -5.67 -4.14 17.09
N LYS A 121 -5.94 -2.84 17.04
CA LYS A 121 -5.92 -1.93 18.18
C LYS A 121 -7.18 -2.01 19.04
N GLU A 122 -8.36 -2.15 18.47
CA GLU A 122 -9.64 -1.99 19.20
C GLU A 122 -10.46 -3.29 19.33
N GLU A 123 -10.34 -4.25 18.41
CA GLU A 123 -11.19 -5.45 18.42
C GLU A 123 -10.77 -6.46 19.50
N ARG A 124 -11.75 -7.20 20.03
CA ARG A 124 -11.50 -8.31 20.97
C ARG A 124 -11.13 -9.57 20.18
N LEU A 125 -9.84 -9.76 19.95
CA LEU A 125 -9.27 -10.84 19.16
C LEU A 125 -8.64 -11.93 20.06
N THR A 126 -8.69 -13.17 19.59
CA THR A 126 -7.81 -14.24 20.06
C THR A 126 -6.37 -14.00 19.57
N ARG A 127 -5.39 -14.70 20.16
CA ARG A 127 -4.00 -14.62 19.71
C ARG A 127 -3.83 -15.07 18.26
N GLU A 128 -4.58 -16.09 17.84
CA GLU A 128 -4.54 -16.60 16.46
C GLU A 128 -5.12 -15.58 15.49
N GLU A 129 -6.30 -15.03 15.77
CA GLU A 129 -6.92 -13.99 14.93
C GLU A 129 -6.03 -12.74 14.82
N ALA A 130 -5.41 -12.33 15.93
CA ALA A 130 -4.49 -11.20 15.95
C ALA A 130 -3.21 -11.48 15.16
N HIS A 131 -2.68 -12.69 15.23
CA HIS A 131 -1.50 -13.08 14.45
C HIS A 131 -1.81 -13.16 12.96
N GLN A 132 -2.96 -13.72 12.57
CA GLN A 132 -3.41 -13.74 11.19
C GLN A 132 -3.59 -12.32 10.65
N LEU A 133 -4.29 -11.45 11.39
CA LEU A 133 -4.47 -10.04 11.02
C LEU A 133 -3.13 -9.32 10.86
N PHE A 134 -2.17 -9.60 11.75
CA PHE A 134 -0.82 -9.06 11.66
C PHE A 134 -0.10 -9.50 10.38
N GLU A 135 -0.09 -10.79 10.04
CA GLU A 135 0.54 -11.32 8.82
C GLU A 135 -0.12 -10.78 7.54
N GLU A 136 -1.45 -10.65 7.53
CA GLU A 136 -2.17 -10.05 6.41
C GLU A 136 -1.84 -8.55 6.24
N THR A 137 -1.75 -7.80 7.35
CA THR A 137 -1.34 -6.39 7.32
C THR A 137 0.11 -6.26 6.85
N ALA A 138 0.98 -7.18 7.28
CA ALA A 138 2.37 -7.24 6.86
C ALA A 138 2.53 -7.41 5.35
N ALA A 139 1.74 -8.30 4.77
CA ALA A 139 1.69 -8.52 3.33
C ALA A 139 1.25 -7.25 2.59
N VAL A 140 0.22 -6.55 3.08
CA VAL A 140 -0.22 -5.27 2.48
C VAL A 140 0.88 -4.22 2.50
N ILE A 141 1.56 -4.05 3.63
CA ILE A 141 2.64 -3.07 3.77
C ILE A 141 3.80 -3.41 2.83
N ARG A 142 4.16 -4.69 2.72
CA ARG A 142 5.18 -5.16 1.77
C ARG A 142 4.83 -4.80 0.33
N THR A 143 3.60 -5.06 -0.08
CA THR A 143 3.10 -4.72 -1.42
C THR A 143 3.05 -3.21 -1.65
N LEU A 144 2.61 -2.43 -0.65
CA LEU A 144 2.65 -0.96 -0.71
C LEU A 144 4.07 -0.44 -0.95
N MET A 145 5.08 -1.06 -0.32
CA MET A 145 6.48 -0.71 -0.56
C MET A 145 6.92 -1.04 -1.99
N ASP A 146 6.59 -2.23 -2.52
CA ASP A 146 6.97 -2.60 -3.88
C ASP A 146 6.34 -1.69 -4.93
N LEU A 147 5.04 -1.41 -4.81
CA LEU A 147 4.33 -0.52 -5.73
C LEU A 147 4.93 0.90 -5.72
N ARG A 148 5.29 1.42 -4.54
CA ARG A 148 5.96 2.72 -4.42
C ARG A 148 7.35 2.71 -5.03
N GLU A 149 8.15 1.69 -4.76
CA GLU A 149 9.50 1.57 -5.33
C GLU A 149 9.46 1.49 -6.86
N ILE A 150 8.49 0.74 -7.41
CA ILE A 150 8.25 0.66 -8.85
C ILE A 150 7.95 2.06 -9.42
N LEU A 151 7.03 2.82 -8.80
CA LEU A 151 6.71 4.17 -9.26
C LEU A 151 7.92 5.12 -9.16
N GLU A 152 8.65 5.10 -8.06
CA GLU A 152 9.83 5.95 -7.85
C GLU A 152 10.93 5.69 -8.89
N ARG A 153 11.23 4.41 -9.17
CA ARG A 153 12.19 4.03 -10.21
C ARG A 153 11.80 4.55 -11.59
N LYS A 154 10.49 4.62 -11.89
CA LYS A 154 9.96 5.10 -13.17
C LYS A 154 10.02 6.63 -13.25
N GLU A 155 9.60 7.33 -12.20
CA GLU A 155 9.70 8.79 -12.13
C GLU A 155 11.16 9.25 -12.39
N HIS A 156 12.12 8.63 -11.72
CA HIS A 156 13.54 8.92 -11.90
C HIS A 156 14.01 8.65 -13.34
N LYS A 157 13.55 7.55 -13.97
CA LYS A 157 13.86 7.25 -15.38
C LYS A 157 13.29 8.30 -16.33
N THR A 158 12.07 8.78 -16.07
CA THR A 158 11.43 9.82 -16.92
C THR A 158 12.18 11.15 -16.85
N ASP A 159 12.64 11.56 -15.67
CA ASP A 159 13.35 12.83 -15.50
C ASP A 159 14.72 12.84 -16.17
N LEU A 160 15.47 11.74 -16.05
CA LEU A 160 16.72 11.54 -16.80
C LEU A 160 16.48 11.61 -18.32
N GLY A 161 15.37 11.06 -18.80
CA GLY A 161 14.95 11.14 -20.20
C GLY A 161 14.67 12.58 -20.66
N LYS A 162 13.89 13.33 -19.87
CA LYS A 162 13.60 14.75 -20.14
C LYS A 162 14.88 15.59 -20.21
N GLU A 163 15.82 15.36 -19.30
CA GLU A 163 17.10 16.05 -19.27
C GLU A 163 17.95 15.76 -20.51
N ALA A 164 18.01 14.49 -20.94
CA ALA A 164 18.71 14.08 -22.15
C ALA A 164 18.13 14.75 -23.42
N VAL A 165 16.79 14.83 -23.53
CA VAL A 165 16.12 15.51 -24.65
C VAL A 165 16.41 17.02 -24.63
N LYS A 166 16.34 17.67 -23.47
CA LYS A 166 16.67 19.10 -23.32
C LYS A 166 18.11 19.40 -23.75
N LYS A 167 19.06 18.52 -23.41
CA LYS A 167 20.46 18.64 -23.85
C LYS A 167 20.59 18.54 -25.36
N LYS A 168 19.97 17.53 -26.00
CA LYS A 168 19.96 17.37 -27.47
C LYS A 168 19.35 18.56 -28.20
N MET A 169 18.21 19.09 -27.71
CA MET A 169 17.62 20.31 -28.27
C MET A 169 18.56 21.52 -28.16
N GLY A 170 19.30 21.62 -27.04
CA GLY A 170 20.34 22.62 -26.88
C GLY A 170 21.47 22.49 -27.89
N ASP A 171 21.92 21.26 -28.16
CA ASP A 171 22.93 20.96 -29.18
C ASP A 171 22.45 21.33 -30.59
N VAL A 172 21.22 20.98 -30.94
CA VAL A 172 20.61 21.33 -32.24
C VAL A 172 20.51 22.84 -32.43
N LYS A 173 20.05 23.59 -31.40
CA LYS A 173 19.98 25.05 -31.46
C LYS A 173 21.37 25.69 -31.64
N ARG A 174 22.38 25.17 -30.93
CA ARG A 174 23.77 25.61 -31.09
C ARG A 174 24.30 25.34 -32.49
N TRP A 175 24.02 24.16 -33.03
CA TRP A 175 24.44 23.78 -34.37
C TRP A 175 23.77 24.65 -35.44
N ASN A 176 22.46 24.89 -35.33
CA ASN A 176 21.74 25.78 -36.25
C ASN A 176 22.31 27.21 -36.19
N ALA A 177 22.57 27.76 -35.00
CA ALA A 177 23.18 29.07 -34.85
C ALA A 177 24.58 29.15 -35.49
N PHE A 178 25.38 28.09 -35.38
CA PHE A 178 26.67 27.99 -36.04
C PHE A 178 26.55 27.93 -37.58
N VAL A 179 25.56 27.18 -38.09
CA VAL A 179 25.29 27.11 -39.54
C VAL A 179 24.82 28.47 -40.07
N ASP A 180 23.93 29.17 -39.34
CA ASP A 180 23.47 30.52 -39.72
C ASP A 180 24.62 31.54 -39.76
N GLU A 181 25.57 31.45 -38.83
CA GLU A 181 26.80 32.26 -38.82
C GLU A 181 27.70 31.97 -40.03
N MET A 182 27.84 30.70 -40.40
CA MET A 182 28.65 30.25 -41.54
C MET A 182 28.03 30.60 -42.90
N GLU A 183 26.71 30.65 -43.00
CA GLU A 183 25.99 31.03 -44.23
C GLU A 183 25.85 32.56 -44.41
N GLY A 184 26.31 33.36 -43.45
CA GLY A 184 26.32 34.83 -43.56
C GLY A 184 24.92 35.46 -43.62
N LYS A 185 23.89 34.76 -43.12
CA LYS A 185 22.53 35.28 -43.00
C LYS A 185 22.39 36.04 -41.69
N ARG A 186 22.73 37.34 -41.70
CA ARG A 186 22.30 38.30 -40.67
C ARG A 186 20.92 38.84 -40.98
#